data_AF-A0A151Z5Z1-F1
#
_entry.id   AF-A0A151Z5Z1-F1
#
_cell.length_a   1.000
_cell.length_b   1.000
_cell.length_c   1.000
_cell.angle_alpha   90.00
_cell.angle_beta   90.00
_cell.angle_gamma   90.00
#
_symmetry.space_group_name_H-M   'P 1'
#
loop_
_entity.id
_entity.type
_entity.pdbx_description
1 polymer ?
#
loop_
_entity_poly.entity_id
_entity_poly.type
_entity_poly.pdbx_seq_one_letter_code
_entity_poly.pdbx_strand_id
1 'polypeptide(L)'
;MKFKGSIDTAKDWVFVDKFCVNENGASMKIMVNWGDSNKTAGGESLWLYSDKDSNWGQLYNSLSGKNNDLTCFDKRAFASYRIDHGGLENGDFKILPFTQNRDRYWYISFGNCNGQGINLYYEIEITNDGDRFDSVISADQQSIPQAHIFFVLYFFVLLVGCVISVIKLKRDGLESKVFAVLSIVLAVKLISLFLYLANWNAVIVHGFSVRGLEFGGQFVNLVSVSLWIMLLLLISQGWTISVYYGSVINKAITAVVVLALTAGSWAIYTMFAYYSRSYMLYVYFWDTIPGYILLAFFITIMVYFLACLHRSYNKNNDDLKKRFFILFGIIFTCWFISLPIVVVVAHFMDSWYRYKVIACLNLVIDALWYLALIVVFFPYKSNPYLQIINTDNSSNDKAVQLHEQKNEMSGAEN
;
A
#
# COMPACT_ATOMS: atom_id res chain seq x y z
N MET A 1 -6.09 -19.96 -6.03
CA MET A 1 -6.69 -18.86 -6.81
C MET A 1 -7.57 -19.42 -7.91
N LYS A 2 -8.74 -18.83 -8.15
CA LYS A 2 -9.71 -19.23 -9.18
C LYS A 2 -9.89 -18.14 -10.22
N PHE A 3 -9.79 -18.51 -11.48
CA PHE A 3 -10.02 -17.67 -12.64
C PHE A 3 -11.17 -18.28 -13.43
N LYS A 4 -12.23 -17.51 -13.68
CA LYS A 4 -13.38 -17.96 -14.47
C LYS A 4 -13.87 -16.86 -15.38
N GLY A 5 -14.31 -17.22 -16.57
CA GLY A 5 -14.81 -16.26 -17.54
C GLY A 5 -15.28 -16.89 -18.83
N SER A 6 -16.01 -16.09 -19.61
CA SER A 6 -16.33 -16.40 -21.01
C SER A 6 -15.50 -15.51 -21.91
N ILE A 7 -14.93 -16.10 -22.97
CA ILE A 7 -14.18 -15.42 -24.01
C ILE A 7 -14.98 -15.58 -25.29
N ASP A 8 -15.33 -14.46 -25.92
CA ASP A 8 -15.88 -14.42 -27.27
C ASP A 8 -15.20 -13.27 -28.02
N THR A 9 -14.24 -13.60 -28.87
CA THR A 9 -13.46 -12.60 -29.60
C THR A 9 -12.99 -13.10 -30.95
N ALA A 10 -12.86 -12.18 -31.90
CA ALA A 10 -12.22 -12.43 -33.20
C ALA A 10 -10.69 -12.45 -33.14
N LYS A 11 -10.08 -12.20 -31.97
CA LYS A 11 -8.62 -12.25 -31.80
C LYS A 11 -8.13 -13.69 -31.72
N ASP A 12 -6.99 -13.94 -32.34
CA ASP A 12 -6.32 -15.25 -32.35
C ASP A 12 -5.58 -15.57 -31.04
N TRP A 13 -5.47 -14.62 -30.12
CA TRP A 13 -4.79 -14.81 -28.83
C TRP A 13 -5.37 -13.89 -27.75
N VAL A 14 -5.61 -14.47 -26.57
CA VAL A 14 -6.17 -13.79 -25.41
C VAL A 14 -5.41 -14.17 -24.15
N PHE A 15 -4.89 -13.16 -23.45
CA PHE A 15 -4.35 -13.31 -22.11
C PHE A 15 -5.47 -13.46 -21.08
N VAL A 16 -5.32 -14.42 -20.16
CA VAL A 16 -6.26 -14.65 -19.05
C VAL A 16 -5.76 -13.94 -17.80
N ASP A 17 -4.74 -14.52 -17.16
CA ASP A 17 -4.12 -13.98 -15.96
C ASP A 17 -2.74 -14.61 -15.76
N LYS A 18 -2.05 -14.21 -14.69
CA LYS A 18 -0.80 -14.80 -14.24
C LYS A 18 -0.90 -15.26 -12.79
N PHE A 19 -0.06 -16.21 -12.42
CA PHE A 19 0.03 -16.70 -11.05
C PHE A 19 1.48 -17.07 -10.71
N CYS A 20 1.95 -16.68 -9.53
CA CYS A 20 3.27 -17.06 -9.04
C CYS A 20 3.17 -18.42 -8.35
N VAL A 21 3.75 -19.44 -8.98
CA VAL A 21 3.87 -20.78 -8.40
C VAL A 21 5.06 -20.76 -7.44
N ASN A 22 4.98 -21.49 -6.32
CA ASN A 22 6.07 -21.57 -5.34
C ASN A 22 7.10 -22.66 -5.70
N GLU A 23 8.23 -22.69 -5.00
CA GLU A 23 9.28 -23.70 -5.21
C GLU A 23 8.87 -25.14 -4.84
N ASN A 24 7.86 -25.31 -3.98
CA ASN A 24 7.42 -26.64 -3.54
C ASN A 24 6.56 -27.35 -4.60
N GLY A 25 5.99 -26.59 -5.53
CA GLY A 25 5.13 -27.10 -6.59
C GLY A 25 3.73 -26.49 -6.56
N ALA A 26 2.93 -26.82 -7.56
CA ALA A 26 1.52 -26.47 -7.58
C ALA A 26 0.73 -27.46 -8.42
N SER A 27 -0.59 -27.42 -8.25
CA SER A 27 -1.52 -28.05 -9.18
C SER A 27 -2.44 -27.01 -9.80
N MET A 28 -2.62 -27.08 -11.13
CA MET A 28 -3.61 -26.31 -11.86
C MET A 28 -4.72 -27.25 -12.32
N LYS A 29 -5.93 -27.01 -11.86
CA LYS A 29 -7.15 -27.69 -12.30
C LYS A 29 -7.82 -26.82 -13.36
N ILE A 30 -8.05 -27.38 -14.53
CA ILE A 30 -8.51 -26.68 -15.73
C ILE A 30 -9.80 -27.35 -16.19
N MET A 31 -10.85 -26.56 -16.39
CA MET A 31 -12.06 -26.95 -17.11
C MET A 31 -12.28 -25.93 -18.22
N VAL A 32 -12.57 -26.42 -19.41
CA VAL A 32 -12.93 -25.59 -20.56
C VAL A 32 -14.18 -26.17 -21.21
N ASN A 33 -15.12 -25.28 -21.52
CA ASN A 33 -16.26 -25.56 -22.38
C ASN A 33 -16.04 -24.77 -23.67
N TRP A 34 -15.62 -25.48 -24.72
CA TRP A 34 -15.45 -24.91 -26.05
C TRP A 34 -16.83 -24.56 -26.63
N GLY A 35 -16.95 -23.37 -27.23
CA GLY A 35 -18.18 -22.96 -27.92
C GLY A 35 -18.43 -23.77 -29.21
N ASP A 36 -19.63 -23.64 -29.76
CA ASP A 36 -20.11 -24.42 -30.92
C ASP A 36 -19.07 -24.58 -32.05
N SER A 37 -18.86 -25.83 -32.45
CA SER A 37 -17.91 -26.31 -33.47
C SER A 37 -18.03 -25.65 -34.85
N ASN A 38 -19.15 -24.96 -35.13
CA ASN A 38 -19.35 -24.22 -36.38
C ASN A 38 -18.56 -22.89 -36.42
N LYS A 39 -18.08 -22.38 -35.28
CA LYS A 39 -17.18 -21.21 -35.17
C LYS A 39 -15.74 -21.59 -34.80
N THR A 40 -15.50 -22.83 -34.41
CA THR A 40 -14.25 -23.29 -33.78
C THR A 40 -13.76 -24.55 -34.48
N ALA A 41 -12.79 -24.43 -35.40
CA ALA A 41 -12.22 -25.57 -36.15
C ALA A 41 -11.29 -26.47 -35.30
N GLY A 42 -11.53 -26.57 -33.98
CA GLY A 42 -10.70 -27.36 -33.06
C GLY A 42 -9.25 -26.86 -32.95
N GLY A 43 -9.00 -25.59 -33.27
CA GLY A 43 -7.67 -24.97 -33.26
C GLY A 43 -7.33 -24.27 -31.94
N GLU A 44 -8.33 -24.12 -31.05
CA GLU A 44 -8.16 -23.47 -29.77
C GLU A 44 -7.28 -24.30 -28.85
N SER A 45 -6.39 -23.63 -28.13
CA SER A 45 -5.47 -24.31 -27.22
C SER A 45 -5.10 -23.41 -26.06
N LEU A 46 -4.87 -24.04 -24.90
CA LEU A 46 -4.36 -23.36 -23.71
C LEU A 46 -2.84 -23.28 -23.80
N TRP A 47 -2.29 -22.08 -23.68
CA TRP A 47 -0.85 -21.83 -23.69
C TRP A 47 -0.41 -21.26 -22.36
N LEU A 48 0.59 -21.91 -21.78
CA LEU A 48 1.23 -21.49 -20.54
C LEU A 48 2.66 -21.03 -20.84
N TYR A 49 3.01 -19.86 -20.33
CA TYR A 49 4.36 -19.32 -20.43
C TYR A 49 4.98 -19.20 -19.05
N SER A 50 6.20 -19.68 -18.91
CA SER A 50 7.02 -19.47 -17.72
C SER A 50 7.90 -18.23 -17.89
N ASP A 51 8.07 -17.47 -16.81
CA ASP A 51 9.07 -16.39 -16.74
C ASP A 51 10.52 -16.87 -16.94
N LYS A 52 10.77 -18.18 -16.86
CA LYS A 52 12.08 -18.81 -17.07
C LYS A 52 12.55 -18.68 -18.49
N ASP A 53 11.63 -18.78 -19.44
CA ASP A 53 11.97 -18.95 -20.82
C ASP A 53 12.35 -17.61 -21.43
N SER A 54 13.49 -17.56 -22.13
CA SER A 54 13.96 -16.36 -22.83
C SER A 54 12.92 -15.80 -23.80
N ASN A 55 12.03 -16.67 -24.28
CA ASN A 55 10.95 -16.35 -25.19
C ASN A 55 9.87 -15.49 -24.53
N TRP A 56 9.66 -15.60 -23.21
CA TRP A 56 8.70 -14.75 -22.49
C TRP A 56 9.07 -13.27 -22.58
N GLY A 57 10.37 -12.93 -22.47
CA GLY A 57 10.83 -11.54 -22.59
C GLY A 57 10.48 -10.92 -23.95
N GLN A 58 10.58 -11.70 -25.03
CA GLN A 58 10.20 -11.26 -26.38
C GLN A 58 8.69 -11.09 -26.50
N LEU A 59 7.92 -12.06 -25.99
CA LEU A 59 6.45 -11.98 -25.95
C LEU A 59 5.98 -10.75 -25.15
N TYR A 60 6.56 -10.54 -23.97
CA TYR A 60 6.29 -9.40 -23.12
C TYR A 60 6.56 -8.07 -23.82
N ASN A 61 7.66 -7.97 -24.56
CA ASN A 61 8.00 -6.77 -25.33
C ASN A 61 7.00 -6.51 -26.47
N SER A 62 6.56 -7.55 -27.18
CA SER A 62 5.50 -7.44 -28.20
C SER A 62 4.17 -6.99 -27.56
N LEU A 63 3.76 -7.60 -26.45
CA LEU A 63 2.54 -7.20 -25.72
C LEU A 63 2.60 -5.75 -25.22
N SER A 64 3.79 -5.30 -24.83
CA SER A 64 4.05 -3.94 -24.35
C SER A 64 4.17 -2.89 -25.47
N GLY A 65 4.07 -3.30 -26.74
CA GLY A 65 4.21 -2.41 -27.89
C GLY A 65 5.62 -1.87 -28.11
N LYS A 66 6.65 -2.54 -27.56
CA LYS A 66 8.06 -2.12 -27.66
C LYS A 66 8.80 -2.72 -28.87
N ASN A 67 8.34 -3.85 -29.41
CA ASN A 67 8.97 -4.60 -30.52
C ASN A 67 7.94 -4.98 -31.58
N ASN A 68 8.43 -5.48 -32.74
CA ASN A 68 7.60 -6.07 -33.81
C ASN A 68 6.54 -7.03 -33.25
N ASP A 69 5.33 -6.93 -33.79
CA ASP A 69 4.23 -7.82 -33.42
C ASP A 69 4.55 -9.27 -33.77
N LEU A 70 4.57 -10.12 -32.76
CA LEU A 70 4.70 -11.56 -32.93
C LEU A 70 3.44 -12.12 -33.57
N THR A 71 3.60 -13.01 -34.55
CA THR A 71 2.47 -13.71 -35.17
C THR A 71 1.83 -14.67 -34.17
N CYS A 72 0.60 -15.12 -34.45
CA CYS A 72 -0.03 -16.14 -33.61
C CYS A 72 0.83 -17.41 -33.48
N PHE A 73 1.45 -17.84 -34.58
CA PHE A 73 2.31 -19.03 -34.58
C PHE A 73 3.57 -18.84 -33.74
N ASP A 74 4.16 -17.64 -33.74
CA ASP A 74 5.30 -17.32 -32.87
C ASP A 74 4.88 -17.39 -31.39
N LYS A 75 3.74 -16.80 -31.05
CA LYS A 75 3.17 -16.86 -29.69
C LYS A 75 2.92 -18.31 -29.26
N ARG A 76 2.41 -19.16 -30.17
CA ARG A 76 2.23 -20.59 -29.92
C ARG A 76 3.55 -21.33 -29.74
N ALA A 77 4.58 -20.98 -30.51
CA ALA A 77 5.90 -21.61 -30.42
C ALA A 77 6.63 -21.23 -29.13
N PHE A 78 6.38 -20.03 -28.61
CA PHE A 78 7.01 -19.52 -27.38
C PHE A 78 6.40 -20.09 -26.10
N ALA A 79 5.27 -20.78 -26.17
CA ALA A 79 4.62 -21.37 -25.01
C ALA A 79 5.45 -22.50 -24.42
N SER A 80 5.76 -22.40 -23.12
CA SER A 80 6.49 -23.42 -22.36
C SER A 80 5.73 -24.74 -22.29
N TYR A 81 4.40 -24.64 -22.17
CA TYR A 81 3.50 -25.78 -22.14
C TYR A 81 2.20 -25.46 -22.88
N ARG A 82 1.64 -26.48 -23.54
CA ARG A 82 0.45 -26.34 -24.37
C ARG A 82 -0.49 -27.50 -24.15
N ILE A 83 -1.78 -27.19 -24.15
CA ILE A 83 -2.84 -28.20 -24.21
C ILE A 83 -3.71 -27.87 -25.41
N ASP A 84 -3.62 -28.70 -26.44
CA ASP A 84 -4.44 -28.57 -27.64
C ASP A 84 -5.91 -28.90 -27.32
N HIS A 85 -6.83 -28.46 -28.19
CA HIS A 85 -8.29 -28.62 -28.06
C HIS A 85 -8.70 -30.02 -27.58
N GLY A 86 -8.26 -31.07 -28.28
CA GLY A 86 -8.58 -32.46 -27.96
C GLY A 86 -7.98 -32.98 -26.65
N GLY A 87 -7.06 -32.23 -26.03
CA GLY A 87 -6.49 -32.55 -24.73
C GLY A 87 -7.31 -32.02 -23.55
N LEU A 88 -8.38 -31.26 -23.79
CA LEU A 88 -9.32 -30.73 -22.81
C LEU A 88 -10.73 -31.12 -23.26
N GLU A 89 -11.24 -32.23 -22.74
CA GLU A 89 -12.62 -32.67 -23.00
C GLU A 89 -13.62 -31.65 -22.44
N ASN A 90 -14.71 -31.42 -23.18
CA ASN A 90 -15.69 -30.39 -22.87
C ASN A 90 -16.33 -30.63 -21.50
N GLY A 91 -16.10 -29.71 -20.57
CA GLY A 91 -16.66 -29.78 -19.21
C GLY A 91 -15.90 -30.69 -18.26
N ASP A 92 -14.85 -31.36 -18.71
CA ASP A 92 -14.04 -32.21 -17.85
C ASP A 92 -12.87 -31.47 -17.21
N PHE A 93 -12.55 -31.87 -15.99
CA PHE A 93 -11.43 -31.32 -15.26
C PHE A 93 -10.14 -32.05 -15.59
N LYS A 94 -9.14 -31.30 -16.06
CA LYS A 94 -7.76 -31.75 -16.20
C LYS A 94 -6.89 -31.15 -15.11
N ILE A 95 -6.07 -31.98 -14.48
CA ILE A 95 -5.11 -31.54 -13.46
C ILE A 95 -3.71 -31.54 -14.06
N LEU A 96 -3.02 -30.41 -13.97
CA LEU A 96 -1.65 -30.24 -14.41
C LEU A 96 -0.76 -29.94 -13.19
N PRO A 97 0.18 -30.83 -12.83
CA PRO A 97 1.15 -30.57 -11.78
C PRO A 97 2.31 -29.70 -12.30
N PHE A 98 2.84 -28.83 -11.44
CA PHE A 98 4.02 -28.01 -11.67
C PHE A 98 5.12 -28.41 -10.70
N THR A 99 6.33 -28.54 -11.21
CA THR A 99 7.55 -28.70 -10.42
C THR A 99 8.56 -27.65 -10.85
N GLN A 100 9.18 -26.97 -9.91
CA GLN A 100 10.14 -25.90 -10.20
C GLN A 100 11.10 -25.65 -9.05
N ASN A 101 12.26 -25.05 -9.35
CA ASN A 101 13.35 -24.91 -8.36
C ASN A 101 13.28 -23.61 -7.54
N ARG A 102 12.32 -22.71 -7.81
CA ARG A 102 12.14 -21.40 -7.16
C ARG A 102 10.78 -20.82 -7.52
N ASP A 103 10.34 -19.79 -6.79
CA ASP A 103 9.13 -19.01 -7.10
C ASP A 103 9.19 -18.40 -8.51
N ARG A 104 8.14 -18.60 -9.32
CA ARG A 104 8.07 -18.15 -10.72
C ARG A 104 6.66 -17.81 -11.16
N TYR A 105 6.56 -16.79 -12.01
CA TYR A 105 5.29 -16.49 -12.67
C TYR A 105 5.03 -17.42 -13.85
N TRP A 106 3.80 -17.93 -13.86
CA TRP A 106 3.18 -18.60 -14.99
C TRP A 106 2.06 -17.74 -15.55
N TYR A 107 2.09 -17.56 -16.86
CA TYR A 107 1.16 -16.71 -17.61
C TYR A 107 0.23 -17.59 -18.43
N ILE A 108 -1.06 -17.33 -18.32
CA ILE A 108 -2.12 -18.18 -18.85
C ILE A 108 -2.76 -17.45 -20.02
N SER A 109 -2.92 -18.14 -21.14
CA SER A 109 -3.59 -17.58 -22.31
C SER A 109 -4.27 -18.66 -23.14
N PHE A 110 -5.23 -18.24 -23.94
CA PHE A 110 -5.83 -19.05 -24.99
C PHE A 110 -5.42 -18.52 -26.36
N GLY A 111 -5.23 -19.42 -27.31
CA GLY A 111 -4.87 -19.05 -28.67
C GLY A 111 -5.52 -19.97 -29.71
N ASN A 112 -5.81 -19.40 -30.88
CA ASN A 112 -6.28 -20.11 -32.08
C ASN A 112 -5.67 -19.45 -33.32
N CYS A 113 -4.69 -20.11 -33.92
CA CYS A 113 -4.01 -19.56 -35.11
C CYS A 113 -4.69 -19.88 -36.44
N ASN A 114 -5.86 -20.52 -36.41
CA ASN A 114 -6.61 -20.86 -37.62
C ASN A 114 -7.49 -19.68 -38.12
N GLY A 115 -7.45 -18.52 -37.46
CA GLY A 115 -8.11 -17.29 -37.90
C GLY A 115 -9.63 -17.23 -37.66
N GLN A 116 -10.15 -18.09 -36.78
CA GLN A 116 -11.58 -18.17 -36.47
C GLN A 116 -11.96 -17.52 -35.13
N GLY A 117 -11.01 -16.84 -34.48
CA GLY A 117 -11.20 -16.28 -33.15
C GLY A 117 -11.24 -17.34 -32.05
N ILE A 118 -11.68 -16.93 -30.87
CA ILE A 118 -11.74 -17.76 -29.66
C ILE A 118 -13.12 -17.60 -29.02
N ASN A 119 -13.83 -18.72 -28.88
CA ASN A 119 -15.11 -18.78 -28.17
C ASN A 119 -15.10 -19.95 -27.17
N LEU A 120 -15.04 -19.64 -25.88
CA LEU A 120 -15.02 -20.64 -24.82
C LEU A 120 -15.44 -20.06 -23.46
N TYR A 121 -15.89 -20.93 -22.57
CA TYR A 121 -15.96 -20.68 -21.15
C TYR A 121 -14.86 -21.47 -20.44
N TYR A 122 -14.17 -20.86 -19.47
CA TYR A 122 -13.13 -21.52 -18.70
C TYR A 122 -13.31 -21.36 -17.20
N GLU A 123 -12.87 -22.37 -16.46
CA GLU A 123 -12.62 -22.33 -15.03
C GLU A 123 -11.23 -22.92 -14.76
N ILE A 124 -10.32 -22.10 -14.23
CA ILE A 124 -8.95 -22.46 -13.91
C ILE A 124 -8.73 -22.21 -12.43
N GLU A 125 -8.36 -23.24 -11.69
CA GLU A 125 -8.01 -23.15 -10.27
C GLU A 125 -6.55 -23.55 -10.10
N ILE A 126 -5.73 -22.67 -9.51
CA ILE A 126 -4.32 -22.94 -9.21
C ILE A 126 -4.13 -22.96 -7.70
N THR A 127 -3.50 -24.01 -7.20
CA THR A 127 -3.14 -24.18 -5.80
C THR A 127 -1.66 -24.51 -5.68
N ASN A 128 -0.93 -23.65 -4.97
CA ASN A 128 0.44 -23.89 -4.54
C ASN A 128 0.47 -25.01 -3.49
N ASP A 129 1.54 -25.80 -3.52
CA ASP A 129 1.78 -26.84 -2.52
C ASP A 129 2.20 -26.20 -1.20
N GLY A 130 1.65 -26.67 -0.09
CA GLY A 130 1.90 -26.10 1.23
C GLY A 130 0.69 -26.16 2.14
N ASP A 131 0.70 -25.32 3.16
CA ASP A 131 -0.37 -25.17 4.12
C ASP A 131 -1.62 -24.51 3.50
N ARG A 132 -2.78 -24.87 4.04
CA ARG A 132 -4.10 -24.51 3.49
C ARG A 132 -4.32 -23.00 3.38
N PHE A 133 -3.60 -22.20 4.17
CA PHE A 133 -3.71 -20.75 4.18
C PHE A 133 -3.00 -20.13 2.96
N ASP A 134 -1.79 -20.58 2.66
CA ASP A 134 -0.95 -20.04 1.57
C ASP A 134 -1.16 -20.74 0.23
N SER A 135 -1.77 -21.93 0.20
CA SER A 135 -1.95 -22.72 -1.03
C SER A 135 -2.77 -22.00 -2.12
N VAL A 136 -3.77 -21.21 -1.73
CA VAL A 136 -4.61 -20.48 -2.69
C VAL A 136 -4.04 -19.12 -3.10
N ILE A 137 -2.96 -18.67 -2.44
CA ILE A 137 -2.33 -17.37 -2.61
C ILE A 137 -1.11 -17.51 -3.53
N SER A 138 -0.93 -16.52 -4.40
CA SER A 138 0.25 -16.43 -5.29
C SER A 138 1.53 -16.28 -4.47
N ALA A 139 2.61 -16.96 -4.84
CA ALA A 139 3.85 -17.04 -4.04
C ALA A 139 4.52 -15.67 -3.77
N ASP A 140 4.31 -14.69 -4.64
CA ASP A 140 4.75 -13.30 -4.47
C ASP A 140 3.93 -12.51 -3.42
N GLN A 141 2.78 -13.04 -3.03
CA GLN A 141 1.83 -12.49 -2.07
C GLN A 141 1.73 -13.29 -0.76
N GLN A 142 2.30 -14.50 -0.72
CA GLN A 142 2.37 -15.31 0.49
C GLN A 142 3.04 -14.52 1.62
N SER A 143 2.65 -14.79 2.87
CA SER A 143 3.05 -14.06 4.09
C SER A 143 2.47 -12.65 4.28
N ILE A 144 1.95 -11.99 3.23
CA ILE A 144 1.33 -10.66 3.38
C ILE A 144 0.09 -10.69 4.30
N PRO A 145 -0.86 -11.63 4.17
CA PRO A 145 -2.00 -11.69 5.07
C PRO A 145 -1.58 -11.93 6.54
N GLN A 146 -0.60 -12.80 6.77
CA GLN A 146 -0.06 -13.10 8.10
C GLN A 146 0.55 -11.84 8.73
N ALA A 147 1.31 -11.07 7.93
CA ALA A 147 1.82 -9.77 8.36
C ALA A 147 0.69 -8.80 8.73
N HIS A 148 -0.35 -8.69 7.90
CA HIS A 148 -1.51 -7.85 8.22
C HIS A 148 -2.21 -8.28 9.53
N ILE A 149 -2.38 -9.58 9.79
CA ILE A 149 -2.96 -10.08 11.05
C ILE A 149 -2.10 -9.64 12.24
N PHE A 150 -0.79 -9.86 12.17
CA PHE A 150 0.14 -9.45 13.22
C PHE A 150 0.08 -7.93 13.47
N PHE A 151 0.12 -7.13 12.40
CA PHE A 151 0.13 -5.67 12.52
C PHE A 151 -1.22 -5.10 12.97
N VAL A 152 -2.36 -5.76 12.68
CA VAL A 152 -3.64 -5.39 13.30
C VAL A 152 -3.57 -5.52 14.81
N LEU A 153 -3.07 -6.65 15.33
CA LEU A 153 -2.92 -6.84 16.78
C LEU A 153 -1.95 -5.80 17.37
N TYR A 154 -0.81 -5.58 16.71
CA TYR A 154 0.19 -4.60 17.14
C TYR A 154 -0.38 -3.17 17.20
N PHE A 155 -0.99 -2.68 16.12
CA PHE A 155 -1.56 -1.33 16.09
C PHE A 155 -2.77 -1.18 17.00
N PHE A 156 -3.53 -2.26 17.23
CA PHE A 156 -4.61 -2.27 18.22
C PHE A 156 -4.07 -2.07 19.64
N VAL A 157 -2.99 -2.76 20.01
CA VAL A 157 -2.32 -2.57 21.31
C VAL A 157 -1.80 -1.14 21.45
N LEU A 158 -1.18 -0.58 20.41
CA LEU A 158 -0.74 0.83 20.42
C LEU A 158 -1.92 1.80 20.58
N LEU A 159 -3.03 1.58 19.88
CA LEU A 159 -4.23 2.41 19.96
C LEU A 159 -4.80 2.40 21.38
N VAL A 160 -4.96 1.22 21.98
CA VAL A 160 -5.42 1.07 23.36
C VAL A 160 -4.48 1.81 24.32
N GLY A 161 -3.16 1.66 24.15
CA GLY A 161 -2.17 2.40 24.92
C GLY A 161 -2.30 3.92 24.81
N CYS A 162 -2.51 4.44 23.60
CA CYS A 162 -2.75 5.87 23.35
C CYS A 162 -4.06 6.35 24.00
N VAL A 163 -5.16 5.60 23.87
CA VAL A 163 -6.46 5.96 24.44
C VAL A 163 -6.41 5.97 25.97
N ILE A 164 -5.79 4.95 26.60
CA ILE A 164 -5.57 4.91 28.05
C ILE A 164 -4.73 6.12 28.49
N SER A 165 -3.68 6.45 27.74
CA SER A 165 -2.83 7.62 28.03
C SER A 165 -3.62 8.93 27.97
N VAL A 166 -4.48 9.12 26.96
CA VAL A 166 -5.37 10.29 26.85
C VAL A 166 -6.32 10.38 28.03
N ILE A 167 -6.98 9.28 28.40
CA ILE A 167 -7.93 9.24 29.52
C ILE A 167 -7.22 9.56 30.84
N LYS A 168 -6.06 8.96 31.09
CA LYS A 168 -5.29 9.18 32.32
C LYS A 168 -4.84 10.64 32.45
N LEU A 169 -4.30 11.21 31.38
CA LEU A 169 -3.91 12.61 31.36
C LEU A 169 -5.11 13.51 31.64
N LYS A 170 -6.24 13.26 30.97
CA LYS A 170 -7.46 14.06 31.16
C LYS A 170 -7.96 14.02 32.61
N ARG A 171 -7.86 12.87 33.27
CA ARG A 171 -8.19 12.71 34.70
C ARG A 171 -7.24 13.49 35.62
N ASP A 172 -5.98 13.59 35.24
CA ASP A 172 -4.95 14.35 35.96
C ASP A 172 -5.03 15.87 35.65
N GLY A 173 -6.03 16.32 34.88
CA GLY A 173 -6.20 17.72 34.46
C GLY A 173 -5.25 18.15 33.32
N LEU A 174 -4.64 17.20 32.63
CA LEU A 174 -3.64 17.39 31.58
C LEU A 174 -4.23 16.93 30.24
N GLU A 175 -4.02 17.64 29.14
CA GLU A 175 -4.50 17.21 27.82
C GLU A 175 -3.36 17.00 26.84
N SER A 176 -3.15 15.76 26.36
CA SER A 176 -2.23 15.49 25.26
C SER A 176 -2.98 15.39 23.93
N LYS A 177 -3.07 16.54 23.25
CA LYS A 177 -3.65 16.63 21.90
C LYS A 177 -2.88 15.78 20.88
N VAL A 178 -1.58 15.55 21.11
CA VAL A 178 -0.74 14.67 20.27
C VAL A 178 -1.22 13.22 20.31
N PHE A 179 -1.45 12.66 21.51
CA PHE A 179 -1.97 11.29 21.62
C PHE A 179 -3.38 11.14 21.08
N ALA A 180 -4.22 12.18 21.19
CA ALA A 180 -5.56 12.17 20.61
C ALA A 180 -5.50 12.07 19.08
N VAL A 181 -4.68 12.89 18.41
CA VAL A 181 -4.51 12.81 16.94
C VAL A 181 -3.83 11.52 16.53
N LEU A 182 -2.83 11.04 17.28
CA LEU A 182 -2.20 9.74 17.01
C LEU A 182 -3.20 8.58 17.12
N SER A 183 -4.14 8.64 18.06
CA SER A 183 -5.21 7.64 18.18
C SER A 183 -6.09 7.62 16.92
N ILE A 184 -6.38 8.79 16.34
CA ILE A 184 -7.11 8.89 15.07
C ILE A 184 -6.28 8.27 13.93
N VAL A 185 -4.98 8.59 13.83
CA VAL A 185 -4.08 8.00 12.81
C VAL A 185 -4.09 6.46 12.89
N LEU A 186 -3.93 5.92 14.10
CA LEU A 186 -3.94 4.48 14.36
C LEU A 186 -5.30 3.84 14.06
N ALA A 187 -6.40 4.50 14.41
CA ALA A 187 -7.74 4.01 14.08
C ALA A 187 -7.96 3.93 12.56
N VAL A 188 -7.57 4.96 11.82
CA VAL A 188 -7.64 4.96 10.34
C VAL A 188 -6.73 3.88 9.75
N LYS A 189 -5.52 3.68 10.31
CA LYS A 189 -4.63 2.59 9.90
C LYS A 189 -5.27 1.22 10.09
N LEU A 190 -5.91 1.00 11.24
CA LEU A 190 -6.63 -0.26 11.53
C LEU A 190 -7.79 -0.48 10.55
N ILE A 191 -8.58 0.55 10.23
CA ILE A 191 -9.66 0.44 9.24
C ILE A 191 -9.11 -0.03 7.88
N SER A 192 -7.98 0.55 7.43
CA SER A 192 -7.30 0.11 6.21
C SER A 192 -6.90 -1.37 6.27
N LEU A 193 -6.29 -1.80 7.38
CA LEU A 193 -5.88 -3.19 7.56
C LEU A 193 -7.05 -4.16 7.62
N PHE A 194 -8.18 -3.78 8.23
CA PHE A 194 -9.39 -4.59 8.21
C PHE A 194 -9.97 -4.75 6.79
N LEU A 195 -9.91 -3.72 5.95
CA LEU A 195 -10.31 -3.82 4.54
C LEU A 195 -9.41 -4.79 3.77
N TYR A 196 -8.09 -4.74 3.99
CA TYR A 196 -7.18 -5.73 3.40
C TYR A 196 -7.44 -7.14 3.90
N LEU A 197 -7.66 -7.34 5.21
CA LEU A 197 -7.98 -8.66 5.77
C LEU A 197 -9.32 -9.20 5.25
N ALA A 198 -10.32 -8.34 5.06
CA ALA A 198 -11.58 -8.74 4.43
C ALA A 198 -11.36 -9.19 2.98
N ASN A 199 -10.47 -8.52 2.24
CA ASN A 199 -10.07 -8.97 0.91
C ASN A 199 -9.34 -10.32 0.94
N TRP A 200 -8.38 -10.49 1.86
CA TRP A 200 -7.67 -11.76 2.02
C TRP A 200 -8.60 -12.90 2.42
N ASN A 201 -9.60 -12.64 3.26
CA ASN A 201 -10.63 -13.62 3.58
C ASN A 201 -11.41 -14.04 2.33
N ALA A 202 -11.77 -13.11 1.44
CA ALA A 202 -12.42 -13.45 0.18
C ALA A 202 -11.52 -14.30 -0.73
N VAL A 203 -10.22 -13.97 -0.81
CA VAL A 203 -9.23 -14.76 -1.56
C VAL A 203 -9.11 -16.18 -0.98
N ILE A 204 -9.02 -16.32 0.34
CA ILE A 204 -8.80 -17.61 0.99
C ILE A 204 -10.05 -18.50 0.90
N VAL A 205 -11.24 -17.93 1.14
CA VAL A 205 -12.50 -18.69 1.20
C VAL A 205 -13.07 -18.95 -0.19
N HIS A 206 -13.05 -17.95 -1.07
CA HIS A 206 -13.70 -18.03 -2.37
C HIS A 206 -12.73 -18.17 -3.55
N GLY A 207 -11.44 -17.92 -3.33
CA GLY A 207 -10.41 -18.06 -4.36
C GLY A 207 -10.26 -16.85 -5.27
N PHE A 208 -10.87 -15.69 -4.98
CA PHE A 208 -10.75 -14.48 -5.81
C PHE A 208 -10.62 -13.20 -4.97
N SER A 209 -9.95 -12.19 -5.52
CA SER A 209 -9.80 -10.86 -4.90
C SER A 209 -11.01 -9.97 -5.19
N VAL A 210 -11.46 -9.22 -4.17
CA VAL A 210 -12.51 -8.20 -4.30
C VAL A 210 -11.83 -6.84 -4.49
N ARG A 211 -11.72 -6.41 -5.75
CA ARG A 211 -11.02 -5.18 -6.15
C ARG A 211 -11.47 -3.95 -5.34
N GLY A 212 -12.75 -3.85 -4.98
CA GLY A 212 -13.27 -2.75 -4.16
C GLY A 212 -12.66 -2.68 -2.74
N LEU A 213 -12.46 -3.82 -2.08
CA LEU A 213 -11.85 -3.88 -0.75
C LEU A 213 -10.36 -3.55 -0.80
N GLU A 214 -9.65 -4.05 -1.81
CA GLU A 214 -8.24 -3.74 -2.04
C GLU A 214 -8.01 -2.24 -2.29
N PHE A 215 -8.80 -1.63 -3.17
CA PHE A 215 -8.73 -0.19 -3.47
C PHE A 215 -9.14 0.66 -2.25
N GLY A 216 -10.20 0.27 -1.55
CA GLY A 216 -10.63 0.96 -0.33
C GLY A 216 -9.57 0.90 0.76
N GLY A 217 -8.97 -0.28 0.97
CA GLY A 217 -7.86 -0.48 1.90
C GLY A 217 -6.68 0.44 1.60
N GLN A 218 -6.28 0.53 0.33
CA GLN A 218 -5.20 1.42 -0.10
C GLN A 218 -5.54 2.90 0.08
N PHE A 219 -6.76 3.33 -0.28
CA PHE A 219 -7.16 4.72 -0.10
C PHE A 219 -7.10 5.13 1.38
N VAL A 220 -7.68 4.32 2.26
CA VAL A 220 -7.66 4.57 3.71
C VAL A 220 -6.23 4.53 4.25
N ASN A 221 -5.35 3.67 3.71
CA ASN A 221 -3.93 3.66 4.06
C ASN A 221 -3.25 4.99 3.73
N LEU A 222 -3.48 5.53 2.52
CA LEU A 222 -2.93 6.82 2.10
C LEU A 222 -3.43 7.96 2.99
N VAL A 223 -4.70 7.93 3.40
CA VAL A 223 -5.25 8.90 4.36
C VAL A 223 -4.56 8.79 5.71
N SER A 224 -4.32 7.58 6.23
CA SER A 224 -3.59 7.38 7.49
C SER A 224 -2.17 7.96 7.43
N VAL A 225 -1.40 7.67 6.37
CA VAL A 225 -0.06 8.22 6.15
C VAL A 225 -0.10 9.76 6.07
N SER A 226 -1.14 10.31 5.45
CA SER A 226 -1.29 11.76 5.29
C SER A 226 -1.60 12.46 6.62
N LEU A 227 -2.44 11.85 7.46
CA LEU A 227 -2.68 12.32 8.84
C LEU A 227 -1.43 12.22 9.71
N TRP A 228 -0.61 11.19 9.50
CA TRP A 228 0.69 11.06 10.17
C TRP A 228 1.66 12.19 9.79
N ILE A 229 1.79 12.51 8.50
CA ILE A 229 2.60 13.65 8.03
C ILE A 229 2.09 14.96 8.61
N MET A 230 0.76 15.15 8.60
CA MET A 230 0.14 16.32 9.20
C MET A 230 0.52 16.45 10.69
N LEU A 231 0.43 15.37 11.46
CA LEU A 231 0.82 15.35 12.87
C LEU A 231 2.29 15.78 13.07
N LEU A 232 3.22 15.22 12.29
CA LEU A 232 4.64 15.58 12.37
C LEU A 232 4.88 17.06 12.00
N LEU A 233 4.22 17.57 10.97
CA LEU A 233 4.33 18.98 10.56
C LEU A 233 3.78 19.92 11.63
N LEU A 234 2.64 19.59 12.24
CA LEU A 234 2.07 20.39 13.33
C LEU A 234 3.03 20.45 14.53
N ILE A 235 3.58 19.31 14.96
CA ILE A 235 4.56 19.26 16.06
C ILE A 235 5.82 20.05 15.71
N SER A 236 6.31 19.95 14.46
CA SER A 236 7.50 20.71 14.01
C SER A 236 7.30 22.23 14.07
N GLN A 237 6.06 22.71 13.93
CA GLN A 237 5.69 24.12 14.07
C GLN A 237 5.48 24.53 15.54
N GLY A 238 5.77 23.63 16.47
CA GLY A 238 5.59 23.84 17.90
C GLY A 238 4.17 23.66 18.39
N TRP A 239 3.28 22.99 17.64
CA TRP A 239 1.95 22.66 18.14
C TRP A 239 2.07 21.90 19.46
N THR A 240 1.29 22.31 20.46
CA THR A 240 1.31 21.83 21.87
C THR A 240 2.55 22.20 22.70
N ILE A 241 3.71 22.49 22.11
CA ILE A 241 4.98 22.66 22.85
C ILE A 241 5.44 24.12 22.95
N SER A 242 5.11 24.92 21.93
CA SER A 242 5.56 26.30 21.82
C SER A 242 4.35 27.23 21.83
N VAL A 243 4.40 28.29 22.64
CA VAL A 243 3.44 29.39 22.61
C VAL A 243 3.43 30.08 21.24
N TYR A 244 4.58 30.07 20.54
CA TYR A 244 4.73 30.61 19.18
C TYR A 244 4.26 29.64 18.09
N TYR A 245 3.19 28.89 18.35
CA TYR A 245 2.62 27.95 17.40
C TYR A 245 2.25 28.65 16.08
N GLY A 246 2.58 28.00 14.96
CA GLY A 246 2.60 28.54 13.60
C GLY A 246 1.46 29.49 13.21
N SER A 247 1.78 30.43 12.31
CA SER A 247 0.79 31.36 11.75
C SER A 247 -0.33 30.62 11.02
N VAL A 248 -1.47 31.28 10.82
CA VAL A 248 -2.60 30.77 10.02
C VAL A 248 -2.11 30.30 8.64
N ILE A 249 -1.15 31.03 8.06
CA ILE A 249 -0.52 30.69 6.77
C ILE A 249 0.22 29.34 6.84
N ASN A 250 1.03 29.09 7.87
CA ASN A 250 1.75 27.80 7.99
C ASN A 250 0.79 26.61 8.15
N LYS A 251 -0.34 26.81 8.84
CA LYS A 251 -1.39 25.78 8.98
C LYS A 251 -2.06 25.51 7.64
N ALA A 252 -2.40 26.56 6.89
CA ALA A 252 -2.95 26.44 5.54
C ALA A 252 -1.99 25.73 4.59
N ILE A 253 -0.69 26.09 4.61
CA ILE A 253 0.35 25.40 3.82
C ILE A 253 0.40 23.92 4.19
N THR A 254 0.38 23.59 5.48
CA THR A 254 0.39 22.20 5.96
C THR A 254 -0.79 21.41 5.42
N ALA A 255 -2.00 21.98 5.50
CA ALA A 255 -3.21 21.35 4.97
C ALA A 255 -3.12 21.16 3.45
N VAL A 256 -2.72 22.18 2.70
CA VAL A 256 -2.59 22.14 1.24
C VAL A 256 -1.56 21.09 0.80
N VAL A 257 -0.38 21.06 1.44
CA VAL A 257 0.70 20.12 1.11
C VAL A 257 0.27 18.68 1.38
N VAL A 258 -0.39 18.41 2.52
CA VAL A 258 -0.89 17.08 2.86
C VAL A 258 -2.01 16.65 1.91
N LEU A 259 -2.95 17.54 1.58
CA LEU A 259 -4.02 17.26 0.62
C LEU A 259 -3.47 17.00 -0.78
N ALA A 260 -2.49 17.80 -1.23
CA ALA A 260 -1.83 17.62 -2.53
C ALA A 260 -1.08 16.29 -2.60
N LEU A 261 -0.36 15.90 -1.52
CA LEU A 261 0.31 14.61 -1.45
C LEU A 261 -0.70 13.46 -1.49
N THR A 262 -1.79 13.55 -0.73
CA THR A 262 -2.85 12.53 -0.69
C THR A 262 -3.48 12.35 -2.07
N ALA A 263 -3.92 13.45 -2.69
CA ALA A 263 -4.58 13.44 -3.98
C ALA A 263 -3.64 12.96 -5.10
N GLY A 264 -2.38 13.42 -5.10
CA GLY A 264 -1.36 12.96 -6.04
C GLY A 264 -1.05 11.47 -5.89
N SER A 265 -0.88 10.98 -4.65
CA SER A 265 -0.66 9.55 -4.37
C SER A 265 -1.83 8.71 -4.85
N TRP A 266 -3.07 9.14 -4.58
CA TRP A 266 -4.27 8.42 -5.00
C TRP A 266 -4.44 8.42 -6.52
N ALA A 267 -4.22 9.56 -7.18
CA ALA A 267 -4.28 9.68 -8.64
C ALA A 267 -3.25 8.77 -9.31
N ILE A 268 -2.00 8.73 -8.81
CA ILE A 268 -0.95 7.87 -9.37
C ILE A 268 -1.27 6.40 -9.11
N TYR A 269 -1.69 6.04 -7.90
CA TYR A 269 -2.06 4.67 -7.58
C TYR A 269 -3.22 4.17 -8.44
N THR A 270 -4.29 4.97 -8.58
CA THR A 270 -5.46 4.60 -9.39
C THR A 270 -5.14 4.54 -10.88
N MET A 271 -4.36 5.50 -11.38
CA MET A 271 -3.83 5.45 -12.75
C MET A 271 -3.06 4.15 -12.94
N PHE A 272 -2.10 3.84 -12.07
CA PHE A 272 -1.31 2.62 -12.19
C PHE A 272 -2.19 1.38 -12.11
N ALA A 273 -3.09 1.27 -11.14
CA ALA A 273 -3.94 0.09 -10.96
C ALA A 273 -4.97 -0.13 -12.08
N TYR A 274 -5.38 0.92 -12.80
CA TYR A 274 -6.30 0.80 -13.94
C TYR A 274 -5.58 0.58 -15.28
N TYR A 275 -4.44 1.26 -15.49
CA TYR A 275 -3.67 1.15 -16.73
C TYR A 275 -2.67 -0.02 -16.73
N SER A 276 -2.28 -0.54 -15.55
CA SER A 276 -1.46 -1.74 -15.46
C SER A 276 -2.24 -2.93 -16.00
N ARG A 277 -1.78 -3.47 -17.12
CA ARG A 277 -2.36 -4.69 -17.70
C ARG A 277 -1.99 -5.89 -16.82
N SER A 278 -2.88 -6.87 -16.70
CA SER A 278 -2.73 -8.02 -15.79
C SER A 278 -1.46 -8.87 -16.02
N TYR A 279 -0.89 -8.85 -17.24
CA TYR A 279 0.36 -9.54 -17.54
C TYR A 279 1.63 -8.80 -17.05
N MET A 280 1.52 -7.54 -16.62
CA MET A 280 2.67 -6.76 -16.14
C MET A 280 3.14 -7.27 -14.79
N LEU A 281 4.45 -7.35 -14.58
CA LEU A 281 5.04 -7.65 -13.27
C LEU A 281 4.70 -6.55 -12.27
N TYR A 282 4.69 -6.89 -10.97
CA TYR A 282 4.45 -5.88 -9.94
C TYR A 282 5.56 -4.84 -9.97
N VAL A 283 5.17 -3.58 -10.14
CA VAL A 283 6.04 -2.42 -10.00
C VAL A 283 5.49 -1.60 -8.84
N TYR A 284 6.36 -1.22 -7.92
CA TYR A 284 5.98 -0.34 -6.83
C TYR A 284 5.63 1.03 -7.42
N PHE A 285 4.43 1.56 -7.16
CA PHE A 285 3.96 2.76 -7.87
C PHE A 285 4.84 4.00 -7.64
N TRP A 286 5.60 4.05 -6.53
CA TRP A 286 6.61 5.09 -6.31
C TRP A 286 7.87 4.91 -7.17
N ASP A 287 8.20 3.68 -7.56
CA ASP A 287 9.26 3.31 -8.53
C ASP A 287 8.71 3.42 -9.97
N THR A 288 8.07 4.55 -10.27
CA THR A 288 7.59 4.92 -11.60
C THR A 288 7.92 6.39 -11.87
N ILE A 289 7.92 6.81 -13.14
CA ILE A 289 8.18 8.23 -13.50
C ILE A 289 7.28 9.20 -12.71
N PRO A 290 5.93 9.06 -12.70
CA PRO A 290 5.09 9.94 -11.86
C PRO A 290 5.35 9.73 -10.36
N GLY A 291 5.68 8.51 -9.93
CA GLY A 291 6.10 8.21 -8.56
C GLY A 291 7.35 8.99 -8.11
N TYR A 292 8.35 9.14 -8.99
CA TYR A 292 9.55 9.92 -8.70
C TYR A 292 9.27 11.42 -8.58
N ILE A 293 8.33 11.96 -9.35
CA ILE A 293 7.87 13.35 -9.20
C ILE A 293 7.22 13.53 -7.82
N LEU A 294 6.37 12.58 -7.41
CA LEU A 294 5.74 12.59 -6.09
C LEU A 294 6.77 12.41 -4.97
N LEU A 295 7.82 11.62 -5.18
CA LEU A 295 8.93 11.46 -4.25
C LEU A 295 9.71 12.78 -4.09
N ALA A 296 9.96 13.51 -5.18
CA ALA A 296 10.58 14.84 -5.11
C ALA A 296 9.70 15.83 -4.33
N PHE A 297 8.38 15.77 -4.52
CA PHE A 297 7.44 16.54 -3.71
C PHE A 297 7.52 16.14 -2.23
N PHE A 298 7.57 14.84 -1.91
CA PHE A 298 7.75 14.35 -0.55
C PHE A 298 9.06 14.83 0.10
N ILE A 299 10.16 14.88 -0.64
CA ILE A 299 11.44 15.47 -0.17
C ILE A 299 11.27 16.96 0.10
N THR A 300 10.47 17.68 -0.70
CA THR A 300 10.14 19.09 -0.42
C THR A 300 9.37 19.25 0.90
N ILE A 301 8.49 18.31 1.23
CA ILE A 301 7.80 18.27 2.55
C ILE A 301 8.81 18.05 3.67
N MET A 302 9.81 17.18 3.49
CA MET A 302 10.89 16.99 4.45
C MET A 302 11.69 18.29 4.67
N VAL A 303 12.02 19.01 3.59
CA VAL A 303 12.70 20.31 3.70
C VAL A 303 11.83 21.33 4.44
N TYR A 304 10.52 21.36 4.16
CA TYR A 304 9.57 22.20 4.88
C TYR A 304 9.49 21.84 6.38
N PHE A 305 9.44 20.55 6.70
CA PHE A 305 9.49 20.04 8.08
C PHE A 305 10.74 20.54 8.82
N LEU A 306 11.93 20.41 8.22
CA LEU A 306 13.18 20.89 8.79
C LEU A 306 13.19 22.42 8.98
N ALA A 307 12.65 23.17 8.01
CA ALA A 307 12.53 24.62 8.12
C ALA A 307 11.58 25.04 9.26
N CYS A 308 10.45 24.34 9.43
CA CYS A 308 9.54 24.55 10.56
C CYS A 308 10.24 24.25 11.89
N LEU A 309 10.97 23.14 11.97
CA LEU A 309 11.76 22.75 13.14
C LEU A 309 12.80 23.80 13.52
N HIS A 310 13.57 24.28 12.54
CA HIS A 310 14.60 25.29 12.77
C HIS A 310 14.00 26.62 13.26
N ARG A 311 12.86 27.03 12.68
CA ARG A 311 12.13 28.22 13.15
C ARG A 311 11.62 28.06 14.58
N SER A 312 11.04 26.91 14.91
CA SER A 312 10.55 26.61 16.26
C SER A 312 11.69 26.55 17.28
N TYR A 313 12.84 25.99 16.89
CA TYR A 313 14.05 25.97 17.71
C TYR A 313 14.57 27.38 18.02
N ASN A 314 14.68 28.25 17.00
CA ASN A 314 15.21 29.61 17.18
C ASN A 314 14.29 30.53 18.00
N LYS A 315 12.97 30.31 17.94
CA LYS A 315 11.99 31.13 18.68
C LYS A 315 11.89 30.81 20.16
N ASN A 316 12.25 29.59 20.54
CA ASN A 316 12.18 29.17 21.93
C ASN A 316 13.50 29.50 22.63
N ASN A 317 13.44 30.11 23.81
CA ASN A 317 14.63 30.39 24.62
C ASN A 317 14.94 29.28 25.63
N ASP A 318 13.96 28.43 25.93
CA ASP A 318 14.11 27.31 26.86
C ASP A 318 14.94 26.18 26.26
N ASP A 319 16.05 25.84 26.93
CA ASP A 319 16.99 24.80 26.52
C ASP A 319 16.33 23.41 26.43
N LEU A 320 15.33 23.12 27.27
CA LEU A 320 14.66 21.84 27.24
C LEU A 320 13.79 21.69 25.98
N LYS A 321 13.05 22.75 25.59
CA LYS A 321 12.28 22.78 24.33
C LYS A 321 13.20 22.67 23.12
N LYS A 322 14.34 23.36 23.15
CA LYS A 322 15.37 23.25 22.10
C LYS A 322 15.88 21.82 21.94
N ARG A 323 16.19 21.13 23.04
CA ARG A 323 16.60 19.71 23.03
C ARG A 323 15.51 18.81 22.46
N PHE A 324 14.24 19.05 22.82
CA PHE A 324 13.11 18.33 22.22
C PHE A 324 13.11 18.48 20.69
N PHE A 325 13.19 19.70 20.17
CA PHE A 325 13.17 19.94 18.72
C PHE A 325 14.36 19.28 18.01
N ILE A 326 15.56 19.31 18.59
CA ILE A 326 16.71 18.61 18.02
C ILE A 326 16.46 17.10 17.96
N LEU A 327 16.04 16.48 19.07
CA LEU A 327 15.81 15.03 19.15
C LEU A 327 14.68 14.61 18.20
N PHE A 328 13.55 15.32 18.23
CA PHE A 328 12.41 15.11 17.34
C PHE A 328 12.80 15.25 15.87
N GLY A 329 13.59 16.28 15.55
CA GLY A 329 14.12 16.50 14.22
C GLY A 329 14.99 15.34 13.72
N ILE A 330 15.94 14.88 14.53
CA ILE A 330 16.82 13.73 14.18
C ILE A 330 15.99 12.48 13.94
N ILE A 331 15.11 12.12 14.89
CA ILE A 331 14.28 10.90 14.83
C ILE A 331 13.40 10.93 13.58
N PHE A 332 12.60 11.97 13.37
CA PHE A 332 11.62 11.96 12.29
C PHE A 332 12.19 12.37 10.93
N THR A 333 13.39 12.94 10.85
CA THR A 333 14.12 13.02 9.58
C THR A 333 14.49 11.62 9.07
N CYS A 334 14.89 10.70 9.96
CA CYS A 334 15.12 9.31 9.57
C CYS A 334 13.83 8.63 9.06
N TRP A 335 12.66 8.99 9.59
CA TRP A 335 11.38 8.55 9.03
C TRP A 335 11.16 9.08 7.60
N PHE A 336 11.38 10.37 7.34
CA PHE A 336 11.28 10.91 5.99
C PHE A 336 12.24 10.20 5.02
N ILE A 337 13.46 9.90 5.45
CA ILE A 337 14.44 9.17 4.62
C ILE A 337 14.01 7.72 4.34
N SER A 338 13.16 7.12 5.18
CA SER A 338 12.73 5.73 5.00
C SER A 338 11.99 5.49 3.69
N LEU A 339 11.16 6.43 3.21
CA LEU A 339 10.43 6.26 1.94
C LEU A 339 11.38 6.22 0.72
N PRO A 340 12.31 7.18 0.51
CA PRO A 340 13.35 7.06 -0.50
C PRO A 340 14.12 5.74 -0.44
N ILE A 341 14.47 5.27 0.76
CA ILE A 341 15.15 3.97 0.93
C ILE A 341 14.27 2.83 0.42
N VAL A 342 12.99 2.80 0.76
CA VAL A 342 12.03 1.79 0.27
C VAL A 342 11.95 1.82 -1.26
N VAL A 343 11.93 3.00 -1.89
CA VAL A 343 11.90 3.14 -3.36
C VAL A 343 13.17 2.59 -3.99
N VAL A 344 14.35 2.90 -3.43
CA VAL A 344 15.63 2.35 -3.90
C VAL A 344 15.67 0.84 -3.75
N VAL A 345 15.24 0.32 -2.60
CA VAL A 345 15.13 -1.13 -2.34
C VAL A 345 14.19 -1.77 -3.36
N ALA A 346 13.03 -1.17 -3.62
CA ALA A 346 12.08 -1.63 -4.62
C ALA A 346 12.69 -1.69 -6.03
N HIS A 347 13.47 -0.69 -6.41
CA HIS A 347 14.09 -0.59 -7.74
C HIS A 347 15.04 -1.75 -8.04
N PHE A 348 15.88 -2.11 -7.06
CA PHE A 348 16.90 -3.16 -7.21
C PHE A 348 16.39 -4.58 -6.92
N MET A 349 15.15 -4.74 -6.49
CA MET A 349 14.59 -6.04 -6.13
C MET A 349 13.93 -6.77 -7.30
N ASP A 350 14.12 -8.08 -7.39
CA ASP A 350 13.44 -8.91 -8.40
C ASP A 350 11.93 -8.95 -8.19
N SER A 351 11.18 -8.94 -9.29
CA SER A 351 9.72 -8.78 -9.26
C SER A 351 8.97 -9.87 -8.50
N TRP A 352 9.49 -11.10 -8.41
CA TRP A 352 8.79 -12.25 -7.83
C TRP A 352 8.67 -12.22 -6.29
N TYR A 353 9.49 -11.45 -5.58
CA TYR A 353 9.32 -11.22 -4.12
C TYR A 353 9.19 -9.73 -3.77
N ARG A 354 9.33 -8.84 -4.76
CA ARG A 354 9.23 -7.38 -4.59
C ARG A 354 7.98 -6.98 -3.81
N TYR A 355 6.83 -7.53 -4.16
CA TYR A 355 5.56 -7.13 -3.56
C TYR A 355 5.47 -7.49 -2.07
N LYS A 356 5.68 -8.76 -1.69
CA LYS A 356 5.65 -9.18 -0.27
C LYS A 356 6.63 -8.40 0.61
N VAL A 357 7.87 -8.22 0.15
CA VAL A 357 8.87 -7.51 0.94
C VAL A 357 8.53 -6.04 1.12
N ILE A 358 8.09 -5.34 0.06
CA ILE A 358 7.70 -3.92 0.18
C ILE A 358 6.47 -3.74 1.07
N ALA A 359 5.48 -4.63 0.96
CA ALA A 359 4.30 -4.59 1.82
C ALA A 359 4.68 -4.77 3.30
N CYS A 360 5.49 -5.78 3.62
CA CYS A 360 5.97 -6.02 4.99
C CYS A 360 6.87 -4.87 5.49
N LEU A 361 7.78 -4.37 4.66
CA LEU A 361 8.70 -3.28 5.01
C LEU A 361 7.95 -2.00 5.39
N ASN A 362 6.91 -1.62 4.62
CA ASN A 362 6.08 -0.46 4.94
C ASN A 362 5.36 -0.63 6.29
N LEU A 363 4.83 -1.82 6.60
CA LEU A 363 4.19 -2.08 7.89
C LEU A 363 5.17 -2.01 9.05
N VAL A 364 6.39 -2.54 8.88
CA VAL A 364 7.48 -2.45 9.87
C VAL A 364 7.87 -1.01 10.11
N ILE A 365 8.04 -0.21 9.05
CA ILE A 365 8.35 1.22 9.14
C ILE A 365 7.25 1.92 9.95
N ASP A 366 5.99 1.79 9.56
CA ASP A 366 4.87 2.41 10.30
C ASP A 366 4.88 2.00 11.78
N ALA A 367 5.07 0.72 12.07
CA ALA A 367 5.12 0.20 13.43
C ALA A 367 6.26 0.79 14.28
N LEU A 368 7.45 0.91 13.70
CA LEU A 368 8.63 1.48 14.36
C LEU A 368 8.41 2.96 14.67
N TRP A 369 7.90 3.73 13.72
CA TRP A 369 7.81 5.19 13.86
C TRP A 369 6.61 5.64 14.68
N TYR A 370 5.48 4.92 14.62
CA TYR A 370 4.37 5.15 15.54
C TYR A 370 4.80 4.87 16.99
N LEU A 371 5.54 3.78 17.22
CA LEU A 371 6.10 3.48 18.54
C LEU A 371 7.12 4.55 18.97
N ALA A 372 8.00 5.01 18.08
CA ALA A 372 8.96 6.06 18.39
C ALA A 372 8.27 7.35 18.87
N LEU A 373 7.17 7.76 18.23
CA LEU A 373 6.40 8.93 18.68
C LEU A 373 5.75 8.70 20.04
N ILE A 374 5.20 7.51 20.28
CA ILE A 374 4.64 7.14 21.59
C ILE A 374 5.70 7.21 22.68
N VAL A 375 6.91 6.70 22.43
CA VAL A 375 8.03 6.73 23.38
C VAL A 375 8.48 8.17 23.66
N VAL A 376 8.61 9.00 22.63
CA VAL A 376 8.99 10.42 22.77
C VAL A 376 7.98 11.19 23.64
N PHE A 377 6.69 10.94 23.45
CA PHE A 377 5.62 11.65 24.15
C PHE A 377 5.10 10.90 25.40
N PHE A 378 5.72 9.79 25.80
CA PHE A 378 5.16 8.89 26.80
C PHE A 378 4.84 9.62 28.12
N PRO A 379 3.64 9.41 28.70
CA PRO A 379 3.16 10.18 29.84
C PRO A 379 3.75 9.67 31.16
N TYR A 380 5.03 9.96 31.41
CA TYR A 380 5.61 9.83 32.74
C TYR A 380 5.39 11.12 33.52
N LYS A 381 5.04 11.04 34.81
CA LYS A 381 4.95 12.23 35.69
C LYS A 381 6.27 13.01 35.75
N SER A 382 7.40 12.35 35.48
CA SER A 382 8.73 12.93 35.38
C SER A 382 9.13 13.37 33.97
N ASN A 383 8.29 13.16 32.93
CA ASN A 383 8.61 13.59 31.58
C ASN A 383 8.47 15.13 31.54
N PRO A 384 9.58 15.86 31.44
CA PRO A 384 9.55 17.31 31.60
C PRO A 384 8.89 17.98 30.39
N TYR A 385 8.82 17.32 29.24
CA TYR A 385 8.12 17.82 28.06
C TYR A 385 6.60 17.90 28.28
N LEU A 386 6.00 16.91 28.95
CA LEU A 386 4.57 16.90 29.25
C LEU A 386 4.20 17.99 30.26
N GLN A 387 5.04 18.23 31.27
CA GLN A 387 4.80 19.28 32.26
C GLN A 387 4.81 20.67 31.60
N ILE A 388 5.81 20.94 30.75
CA ILE A 388 5.91 22.20 29.99
C ILE A 388 4.68 22.45 29.13
N ILE A 389 4.23 21.44 28.37
CA ILE A 389 3.04 21.55 27.51
C ILE A 389 1.83 22.03 28.31
N ASN A 390 1.64 21.51 29.52
CA ASN A 390 0.48 21.85 30.34
C ASN A 390 0.62 23.21 31.05
N THR A 391 1.82 23.59 31.50
CA THR A 391 2.07 24.93 32.08
C THR A 391 1.85 26.04 31.05
N ASP A 392 2.32 25.85 29.82
CA ASP A 392 2.14 26.82 28.74
C ASP A 392 0.69 26.90 28.28
N ASN A 393 -0.01 25.76 28.14
CA ASN A 393 -1.44 25.77 27.80
C ASN A 393 -2.26 26.51 28.84
N SER A 394 -2.03 26.26 30.15
CA SER A 394 -2.72 26.97 31.22
C SER A 394 -2.44 28.48 31.20
N SER A 395 -1.21 28.88 30.88
CA SER A 395 -0.83 30.29 30.79
C SER A 395 -1.48 30.97 29.58
N ASN A 396 -1.53 30.31 28.43
CA ASN A 396 -2.20 30.80 27.23
C ASN A 396 -3.71 30.94 27.42
N ASP A 397 -4.38 29.95 28.02
CA ASP A 397 -5.82 30.00 28.27
C ASP A 397 -6.19 31.17 29.17
N LYS A 398 -5.37 31.45 30.21
CA LYS A 398 -5.54 32.63 31.07
C LYS A 398 -5.35 33.95 30.30
N ALA A 399 -4.37 34.02 29.40
CA ALA A 399 -4.12 35.22 28.61
C ALA A 399 -5.25 35.51 27.61
N VAL A 400 -5.83 34.46 27.01
CA VAL A 400 -7.01 34.58 26.12
C VAL A 400 -8.23 35.07 26.88
N GLN A 401 -8.52 34.49 28.06
CA GLN A 401 -9.64 34.92 28.90
C GLN A 401 -9.53 36.40 29.32
N LEU A 402 -8.34 36.86 29.67
CA LEU A 402 -8.10 38.27 30.01
C LEU A 402 -8.32 39.20 28.80
N HIS A 403 -7.97 38.77 27.59
CA HIS A 403 -8.21 39.53 26.37
C HIS A 403 -9.71 39.60 26.02
N GLU A 404 -10.44 38.51 26.18
CA GLU A 404 -11.90 38.48 25.97
C GLU A 404 -12.63 39.37 26.98
N GLN A 405 -12.29 39.29 28.27
CA GLN A 405 -12.83 40.19 29.30
C GLN A 405 -12.55 41.67 29.00
N LYS A 406 -11.35 41.99 28.50
CA LYS A 406 -10.99 43.37 28.14
C LYS A 406 -11.79 43.87 26.93
N ASN A 407 -12.05 43.01 25.96
CA ASN A 407 -12.87 43.35 24.79
C ASN A 407 -14.34 43.54 25.17
N GLU A 408 -14.88 42.71 26.08
CA GLU A 408 -16.24 42.86 26.62
C GLU A 408 -16.40 44.17 27.40
N MET A 409 -15.42 44.53 28.24
CA MET A 409 -15.44 45.83 28.94
C MET A 409 -15.36 47.02 27.97
N SER A 410 -14.55 46.94 26.92
CA SER A 410 -14.45 48.01 25.91
C SER A 410 -15.67 48.12 24.98
N GLY A 411 -16.44 47.04 24.83
CA GLY A 411 -17.68 47.02 24.05
C GLY A 411 -18.90 47.53 24.82
N ALA A 412 -18.81 47.63 26.15
CA ALA A 412 -19.87 48.15 27.02
C ALA A 412 -19.78 49.68 27.27
N GLU A 413 -18.70 50.33 26.81
CA GLU A 413 -18.50 51.79 26.90
C GLU A 413 -18.88 52.56 25.61
N ASN A 414 -19.41 51.86 24.59
CA ASN A 414 -20.05 52.45 23.39
C ASN A 414 -21.54 52.11 23.40
#